data_AF-A0A2S6HJE8-F1
#
_entry.id   AF-A0A2S6HJE8-F1
#
_cell.length_a   1.000
_cell.length_b   1.000
_cell.length_c   1.000
_cell.angle_alpha   90.00
_cell.angle_beta   90.00
_cell.angle_gamma   90.00
#
_symmetry.space_group_name_H-M   'P 1'
#
loop_
_entity.id
_entity.type
_entity.pdbx_description
1 polymer ?
#
loop_
_entity_poly.entity_id
_entity_poly.type
_entity_poly.pdbx_seq_one_letter_code
_entity_poly.pdbx_strand_id
1 'polypeptide(L)'
;MKKKVVALTDILIDIIFFISLTLLGKYKLEQNSSLLGSYQIVAALFWATGVLKFKDNNAKIKDFLFDTLKDLVKSILTISFWFLISGEKQVDIYEPITIIIHFIVLIIILKWFVQGSVKLCGSIAYCTQAAIPLIAVLLIHIGIPVFFSMVVAVFIQLFVDNMYCKKKRLK
;
A
#
# COMPACT_ATOMS: atom_id res chain seq x y z
N MET A 1 -17.40 27.25 4.70
CA MET A 1 -17.09 25.86 4.31
C MET A 1 -16.61 25.83 2.87
N LYS A 2 -15.31 25.65 2.60
CA LYS A 2 -14.84 25.40 1.22
C LYS A 2 -15.20 23.96 0.86
N LYS A 3 -16.12 23.77 -0.10
CA LYS A 3 -16.32 22.46 -0.75
C LYS A 3 -14.97 22.04 -1.33
N LYS A 4 -14.33 21.03 -0.73
CA LYS A 4 -13.18 20.36 -1.33
C LYS A 4 -13.73 19.70 -2.59
N VAL A 5 -13.36 20.20 -3.76
CA VAL A 5 -13.62 19.49 -5.02
C VAL A 5 -12.84 18.20 -4.92
N VAL A 6 -13.53 17.08 -4.74
CA VAL A 6 -12.90 15.76 -4.72
C VAL A 6 -12.41 15.51 -6.13
N ALA A 7 -11.10 15.38 -6.29
CA ALA A 7 -10.54 15.11 -7.60
C ALA A 7 -10.84 13.66 -8.00
N LEU A 8 -11.03 13.41 -9.30
CA LEU A 8 -11.23 12.05 -9.82
C LEU A 8 -10.10 11.10 -9.39
N THR A 9 -8.89 11.64 -9.23
CA THR A 9 -7.71 10.92 -8.73
C THR A 9 -7.91 10.36 -7.32
N ASP A 10 -8.54 11.13 -6.43
CA ASP A 10 -8.73 10.76 -5.03
C ASP A 10 -9.70 9.58 -4.93
N ILE A 11 -10.76 9.61 -5.76
CA ILE A 11 -11.73 8.52 -5.89
C ILE A 11 -11.06 7.25 -6.43
N LEU A 12 -10.21 7.38 -7.46
CA LEU A 12 -9.48 6.25 -8.02
C LEU A 12 -8.53 5.62 -7.00
N ILE A 13 -7.81 6.43 -6.23
CA ILE A 13 -6.92 5.96 -5.16
C ILE A 13 -7.73 5.18 -4.11
N ASP A 14 -8.88 5.70 -3.69
CA ASP A 14 -9.75 5.03 -2.70
C ASP A 14 -10.28 3.68 -3.21
N ILE A 15 -10.72 3.63 -4.46
CA ILE A 15 -11.21 2.40 -5.08
C ILE A 15 -10.09 1.36 -5.21
N ILE A 16 -8.93 1.75 -5.74
CA ILE A 16 -7.79 0.84 -5.91
C ILE A 16 -7.30 0.34 -4.55
N PHE A 17 -7.25 1.22 -3.55
CA PHE A 17 -6.89 0.85 -2.18
C PHE A 17 -7.85 -0.20 -1.62
N PHE A 18 -9.16 0.02 -1.73
CA PHE A 18 -10.18 -0.91 -1.25
C PHE A 18 -10.11 -2.27 -1.98
N ILE A 19 -10.04 -2.26 -3.31
CA ILE A 19 -9.98 -3.48 -4.12
C ILE A 19 -8.71 -4.27 -3.79
N SER A 20 -7.55 -3.60 -3.75
CA SER A 20 -6.27 -4.26 -3.46
C SER A 20 -6.23 -4.84 -2.05
N LEU A 21 -6.74 -4.13 -1.04
CA LEU A 21 -6.88 -4.62 0.33
C LEU A 21 -7.77 -5.87 0.40
N THR A 22 -8.90 -5.85 -0.32
CA THR A 22 -9.82 -6.99 -0.39
C THR A 22 -9.17 -8.19 -1.10
N LEU A 23 -8.46 -7.96 -2.20
CA LEU A 23 -7.79 -9.04 -2.94
C LEU A 23 -6.64 -9.68 -2.15
N LEU A 24 -5.92 -8.92 -1.31
CA LEU A 24 -4.87 -9.48 -0.44
C LEU A 24 -5.38 -10.56 0.52
N GLY A 25 -6.64 -10.47 0.96
CA GLY A 25 -7.26 -11.48 1.81
C GLY A 25 -7.48 -12.82 1.11
N LYS A 26 -7.59 -12.83 -0.22
CA LYS A 26 -7.88 -14.03 -1.02
C LYS A 26 -6.63 -14.83 -1.40
N TYR A 27 -5.44 -14.25 -1.29
CA TYR A 27 -4.22 -14.99 -1.55
C TYR A 27 -3.91 -15.87 -0.34
N LYS A 28 -4.09 -17.19 -0.49
CA LYS A 28 -3.60 -18.15 0.49
C LYS A 28 -2.07 -18.06 0.55
N LEU A 29 -1.53 -18.05 1.77
CA LEU A 29 -0.08 -18.03 2.02
C LEU A 29 0.63 -19.30 1.47
N GLU A 30 -0.15 -20.30 1.07
CA GLU A 30 0.32 -21.56 0.49
C GLU A 30 0.83 -21.37 -0.95
N GLN A 31 2.15 -21.18 -1.06
CA GLN A 31 3.14 -21.76 -2.00
C GLN A 31 2.79 -22.05 -3.48
N ASN A 32 1.67 -21.59 -4.03
CA ASN A 32 1.39 -21.74 -5.47
C ASN A 32 2.16 -20.68 -6.25
N SER A 33 3.28 -21.09 -6.84
CA SER A 33 4.18 -20.24 -7.64
C SER A 33 3.47 -19.49 -8.78
N SER A 34 2.34 -20.00 -9.28
CA SER A 34 1.55 -19.40 -10.35
C SER A 34 0.82 -18.11 -9.95
N LEU A 35 0.49 -17.93 -8.66
CA LEU A 35 -0.24 -16.75 -8.17
C LEU A 35 0.67 -15.69 -7.53
N LEU A 36 1.97 -15.99 -7.41
CA LEU A 36 2.94 -15.13 -6.74
C LEU A 36 3.09 -13.77 -7.43
N GLY A 37 3.11 -13.73 -8.77
CA GLY A 37 3.20 -12.48 -9.53
C GLY A 37 1.97 -11.58 -9.32
N SER A 38 0.77 -12.16 -9.35
CA SER A 38 -0.47 -11.43 -9.10
C SER A 38 -0.54 -10.88 -7.67
N TYR A 39 -0.12 -11.67 -6.68
CA TYR A 39 0.01 -11.21 -5.30
C TYR A 39 0.97 -10.02 -5.17
N GLN A 40 2.16 -10.10 -5.77
CA GLN A 40 3.16 -9.03 -5.75
C GLN A 40 2.63 -7.73 -6.34
N ILE A 41 1.89 -7.80 -7.45
CA ILE A 41 1.25 -6.63 -8.07
C ILE A 41 0.19 -6.03 -7.14
N VAL A 42 -0.69 -6.87 -6.57
CA VAL A 42 -1.75 -6.41 -5.66
C VAL A 42 -1.16 -5.77 -4.41
N ALA A 43 -0.14 -6.39 -3.80
CA ALA A 43 0.57 -5.84 -2.65
C ALA A 43 1.24 -4.50 -2.97
N ALA A 44 1.81 -4.38 -4.18
CA ALA A 44 2.44 -3.14 -4.60
C ALA A 44 1.43 -2.01 -4.82
N LEU A 45 0.28 -2.31 -5.43
CA LEU A 45 -0.82 -1.35 -5.59
C LEU A 45 -1.40 -0.93 -4.23
N PHE A 46 -1.58 -1.87 -3.32
CA PHE A 46 -2.05 -1.60 -1.96
C PHE A 46 -1.11 -0.66 -1.21
N TRP A 47 0.20 -0.94 -1.25
CA TRP A 47 1.20 -0.06 -0.64
C TRP A 47 1.17 1.32 -1.29
N ALA A 48 1.31 1.40 -2.62
CA ALA A 48 1.44 2.67 -3.34
C ALA A 48 0.21 3.57 -3.09
N THR A 49 -1.00 3.01 -3.19
CA THR A 49 -2.23 3.75 -2.91
C THR A 49 -2.40 4.10 -1.44
N GLY A 50 -1.94 3.25 -0.52
CA GLY A 50 -1.89 3.56 0.91
C GLY A 50 -1.03 4.79 1.22
N VAL A 51 0.13 4.93 0.57
CA VAL A 51 1.00 6.11 0.71
C VAL A 51 0.35 7.37 0.14
N LEU A 52 -0.31 7.27 -1.01
CA LEU A 52 -1.01 8.41 -1.63
C LEU A 52 -2.22 8.85 -0.79
N LYS A 53 -3.04 7.91 -0.33
CA LYS A 53 -4.17 8.21 0.57
C LYS A 53 -3.72 8.79 1.90
N PHE A 54 -2.53 8.41 2.39
CA PHE A 54 -1.92 9.01 3.57
C PHE A 54 -1.48 10.46 3.38
N LYS A 55 -0.99 10.80 2.18
CA LYS A 55 -0.71 12.20 1.79
C LYS A 55 -1.98 13.05 1.81
N ASP A 56 -3.09 12.54 1.28
CA ASP A 56 -4.36 13.28 1.19
C ASP A 56 -4.98 13.53 2.57
N ASN A 57 -4.64 12.69 3.55
CA ASN A 57 -4.95 12.81 4.97
C ASN A 57 -3.95 13.69 5.76
N ASN A 58 -3.24 14.60 5.08
CA ASN A 58 -2.28 15.53 5.69
C ASN A 58 -1.22 14.84 6.57
N ALA A 59 -0.81 13.61 6.24
CA ALA A 59 0.20 12.85 6.99
C ALA A 59 -0.18 12.49 8.44
N LYS A 60 -1.44 12.64 8.84
CA LYS A 60 -1.87 12.35 10.21
C LYS A 60 -2.31 10.90 10.31
N ILE A 61 -1.53 10.10 11.03
CA ILE A 61 -1.80 8.67 11.17
C ILE A 61 -3.16 8.37 11.79
N LYS A 62 -3.62 9.21 12.73
CA LYS A 62 -4.94 9.07 13.37
C LYS A 62 -6.07 9.26 12.36
N ASP A 63 -5.98 10.30 11.54
CA ASP A 63 -7.00 10.64 10.54
C ASP A 63 -7.04 9.56 9.45
N PHE A 64 -5.86 9.14 8.97
CA PHE A 64 -5.74 8.02 8.04
C PHE A 64 -6.33 6.73 8.59
N LEU A 65 -6.03 6.37 9.84
CA LEU A 65 -6.57 5.18 10.48
C LEU A 65 -8.10 5.22 10.56
N PHE A 66 -8.66 6.36 10.96
CA PHE A 66 -10.11 6.51 11.09
C PHE A 66 -10.81 6.36 9.73
N ASP A 67 -10.25 6.94 8.69
CA ASP A 67 -10.83 6.86 7.34
C ASP A 67 -10.68 5.47 6.72
N THR A 68 -9.51 4.84 6.87
CA THR A 68 -9.23 3.52 6.27
C THR A 68 -9.76 2.33 7.07
N LEU A 69 -10.09 2.51 8.35
CA LEU A 69 -10.75 1.46 9.14
C LEU A 69 -12.10 1.07 8.53
N LYS A 70 -12.82 2.04 7.94
CA LYS A 70 -14.07 1.76 7.22
C LYS A 70 -13.83 0.85 6.01
N ASP A 71 -12.73 1.07 5.29
CA ASP A 71 -12.38 0.25 4.13
C ASP A 71 -11.92 -1.15 4.54
N LEU A 72 -11.21 -1.27 5.68
CA LEU A 72 -10.88 -2.57 6.27
C LEU A 72 -12.14 -3.37 6.63
N VAL A 73 -13.09 -2.74 7.33
CA VAL A 73 -14.37 -3.40 7.68
C VAL A 73 -15.15 -3.80 6.43
N LYS A 74 -15.26 -2.91 5.43
CA LYS A 74 -15.89 -3.24 4.14
C LYS A 74 -15.20 -4.41 3.44
N SER A 75 -13.87 -4.50 3.50
CA SER A 75 -13.10 -5.56 2.84
C SER A 75 -13.39 -6.91 3.49
N ILE A 76 -13.37 -6.96 4.83
CA ILE A 76 -13.74 -8.15 5.61
C ILE A 76 -15.16 -8.60 5.28
N LEU A 77 -16.12 -7.67 5.27
CA LEU A 77 -17.51 -7.98 4.92
C LEU A 77 -17.66 -8.46 3.47
N THR A 78 -16.91 -7.86 2.55
CA THR A 78 -16.95 -8.22 1.12
C THR A 78 -16.43 -9.63 0.89
N ILE A 79 -15.37 -10.04 1.61
CA ILE A 79 -14.85 -11.41 1.54
C ILE A 79 -15.83 -12.39 2.16
N SER A 80 -16.33 -12.10 3.36
CA SER A 80 -17.37 -12.93 3.99
C SER A 80 -18.60 -13.10 3.11
N PHE A 81 -19.03 -12.03 2.43
CA PHE A 81 -20.14 -12.06 1.48
C PHE A 81 -19.81 -12.88 0.22
N TRP A 82 -18.59 -12.77 -0.30
CA TRP A 82 -18.13 -13.58 -1.43
C TRP A 82 -18.18 -15.07 -1.10
N PHE A 83 -17.70 -15.47 0.08
CA PHE A 83 -17.80 -16.85 0.56
C PHE A 83 -19.24 -17.35 0.57
N LEU A 84 -20.16 -16.57 1.15
CA LEU A 84 -21.58 -16.91 1.21
C LEU A 84 -22.19 -17.16 -0.18
N ILE A 85 -21.83 -16.36 -1.19
CA ILE A 85 -22.33 -16.53 -2.56
C ILE A 85 -21.64 -17.70 -3.29
N SER A 86 -20.34 -17.88 -3.07
CA SER A 86 -19.53 -18.90 -3.78
C SER A 86 -19.90 -20.34 -3.42
N GLY A 87 -20.68 -20.55 -2.34
CA GLY A 87 -21.08 -21.89 -1.88
C GLY A 87 -19.97 -22.66 -1.16
N GLU A 88 -18.83 -22.02 -0.87
CA GLU A 88 -17.78 -22.57 -0.04
C GLU A 88 -18.26 -22.72 1.41
N LYS A 89 -18.22 -23.94 1.94
CA LYS A 89 -18.85 -24.31 3.21
C LYS A 89 -18.08 -23.87 4.46
N GLN A 90 -16.86 -23.35 4.32
CA GLN A 90 -16.05 -22.87 5.44
C GLN A 90 -15.45 -21.51 5.08
N VAL A 91 -15.78 -20.50 5.89
CA VAL A 91 -15.04 -19.24 5.88
C VAL A 91 -13.66 -19.56 6.45
N ASP A 92 -12.65 -19.50 5.59
CA ASP A 92 -11.27 -19.74 6.02
C ASP A 92 -10.84 -18.54 6.88
N ILE A 93 -10.73 -18.74 8.20
CA ILE A 93 -10.41 -17.66 9.19
C ILE A 93 -9.10 -16.93 8.82
N TYR A 94 -8.24 -17.59 8.04
CA TYR A 94 -7.00 -17.05 7.52
C TYR A 94 -7.17 -15.84 6.59
N GLU A 95 -8.27 -15.74 5.82
CA GLU A 95 -8.47 -14.63 4.89
C GLU A 95 -8.63 -13.27 5.59
N PRO A 96 -9.57 -13.08 6.54
CA PRO A 96 -9.70 -11.82 7.26
C PRO A 96 -8.45 -11.48 8.10
N ILE A 97 -7.78 -12.49 8.65
CA ILE A 97 -6.52 -12.29 9.39
C ILE A 97 -5.43 -11.73 8.47
N THR A 98 -5.31 -12.27 7.25
CA THR A 98 -4.29 -11.86 6.28
C THR A 98 -4.46 -10.39 5.90
N ILE A 99 -5.69 -9.92 5.72
CA ILE A 99 -5.97 -8.50 5.45
C ILE A 99 -5.52 -7.61 6.61
N ILE A 100 -5.84 -8.02 7.85
CA ILE A 100 -5.46 -7.28 9.05
C ILE A 100 -3.94 -7.19 9.15
N ILE A 101 -3.20 -8.26 8.86
CA ILE A 101 -1.73 -8.26 8.83
C ILE A 101 -1.21 -7.24 7.81
N HIS A 102 -1.68 -7.30 6.55
CA HIS A 102 -1.24 -6.35 5.52
C HIS A 102 -1.57 -4.91 5.90
N PHE A 103 -2.74 -4.67 6.50
CA PHE A 103 -3.13 -3.35 6.99
C PHE A 103 -2.19 -2.85 8.09
N ILE A 104 -1.87 -3.67 9.09
CA ILE A 104 -0.91 -3.31 10.15
C ILE A 104 0.47 -3.01 9.57
N VAL A 105 0.95 -3.83 8.62
CA VAL A 105 2.23 -3.61 7.94
C VAL A 105 2.25 -2.26 7.23
N LEU A 106 1.18 -1.92 6.52
CA LEU A 106 1.05 -0.60 5.88
C LEU A 106 1.13 0.53 6.91
N ILE A 107 0.42 0.42 8.04
CA ILE A 107 0.47 1.45 9.10
C ILE A 107 1.89 1.63 9.65
N ILE A 108 2.64 0.54 9.82
CA ILE A 108 4.05 0.59 10.24
C ILE A 108 4.89 1.33 9.19
N ILE A 109 4.73 0.98 7.90
CA ILE A 109 5.43 1.64 6.79
C ILE A 109 5.15 3.16 6.79
N LEU A 110 3.88 3.54 6.87
CA LEU A 110 3.48 4.95 6.85
C LEU A 110 4.06 5.72 8.05
N LYS A 111 3.97 5.15 9.25
CA LYS A 111 4.40 5.80 10.49
C LYS A 111 5.92 5.94 10.59
N TRP A 112 6.68 4.90 10.24
CA TRP A 112 8.12 4.89 10.48
C TRP A 112 8.93 5.37 9.27
N PHE A 113 8.54 4.98 8.06
CA PHE A 113 9.31 5.28 6.85
C PHE A 113 8.79 6.52 6.14
N VAL A 114 7.49 6.59 5.86
CA VAL A 114 6.92 7.70 5.08
C VAL A 114 6.93 9.00 5.87
N GLN A 115 6.40 9.01 7.11
CA GLN A 115 6.44 10.22 7.94
C GLN A 115 7.87 10.72 8.20
N GLY A 116 8.83 9.81 8.42
CA GLY A 116 10.24 10.16 8.58
C GLY A 116 10.79 10.85 7.33
N SER A 117 10.55 10.26 6.17
CA SER A 117 11.01 10.79 4.87
C SER A 117 10.36 12.13 4.53
N VAL A 118 9.07 12.30 4.82
CA VAL A 118 8.33 13.56 4.60
C VAL A 118 8.88 14.68 5.48
N LYS A 119 9.24 14.41 6.74
CA LYS A 119 9.86 15.42 7.61
C LYS A 119 11.20 15.92 7.05
N LEU A 120 11.94 15.06 6.34
CA LEU A 120 13.23 15.40 5.76
C LEU A 120 13.11 16.09 4.40
N CYS A 121 12.37 15.49 3.45
CA CYS A 121 12.35 15.93 2.04
C CYS A 121 11.02 16.58 1.60
N GLY A 122 10.01 16.64 2.49
CA GLY A 122 8.72 17.26 2.21
C GLY A 122 7.80 16.38 1.35
N SER A 123 6.85 17.00 0.66
CA SER A 123 5.77 16.31 -0.07
C SER A 123 6.26 15.36 -1.19
N ILE A 124 7.49 15.54 -1.70
CA ILE A 124 8.03 14.63 -2.73
C ILE A 124 8.25 13.21 -2.19
N ALA A 125 8.50 13.08 -0.88
CA ALA A 125 8.70 11.81 -0.21
C ALA A 125 7.51 10.86 -0.38
N TYR A 126 6.28 11.37 -0.53
CA TYR A 126 5.13 10.50 -0.80
C TYR A 126 5.21 9.81 -2.15
N CYS A 127 5.59 10.56 -3.19
CA CYS A 127 5.69 10.00 -4.54
C CYS A 127 6.80 8.96 -4.62
N THR A 128 7.93 9.26 -4.00
CA THR A 128 9.11 8.42 -4.03
C THR A 128 8.87 7.16 -3.17
N GLN A 129 8.26 7.28 -1.98
CA GLN A 129 7.86 6.13 -1.14
C GLN A 129 6.76 5.25 -1.75
N ALA A 130 5.85 5.82 -2.55
CA ALA A 130 4.85 5.07 -3.30
C ALA A 130 5.47 4.28 -4.47
N ALA A 131 6.64 4.71 -4.98
CA ALA A 131 7.32 4.06 -6.10
C ALA A 131 8.13 2.81 -5.68
N ILE A 132 8.58 2.72 -4.41
CA ILE A 132 9.34 1.58 -3.89
C ILE A 132 8.72 0.23 -4.27
N PRO A 133 7.45 -0.06 -3.92
CA PRO A 133 6.87 -1.37 -4.20
C PRO A 133 6.77 -1.64 -5.71
N LEU A 134 6.54 -0.61 -6.54
CA LEU A 134 6.46 -0.75 -7.99
C LEU A 134 7.82 -1.10 -8.60
N ILE A 135 8.89 -0.42 -8.15
CA ILE A 135 10.27 -0.71 -8.56
C ILE A 135 10.64 -2.13 -8.13
N ALA A 136 10.32 -2.53 -6.90
CA ALA A 136 10.61 -3.88 -6.41
C ALA A 136 9.93 -4.96 -7.27
N VAL A 137 8.66 -4.77 -7.65
CA VAL A 137 7.95 -5.70 -8.55
C VAL A 137 8.62 -5.77 -9.92
N LEU A 138 9.02 -4.63 -10.51
CA LEU A 138 9.73 -4.61 -11.78
C LEU A 138 11.06 -5.39 -11.72
N LEU A 139 11.83 -5.19 -10.65
CA LEU A 139 13.10 -5.90 -10.42
C LEU A 139 12.86 -7.42 -10.28
N ILE A 140 11.80 -7.83 -9.59
CA ILE A 140 11.42 -9.25 -9.49
C ILE A 140 11.08 -9.83 -10.87
N HIS A 141 10.34 -9.10 -11.71
CA HIS A 141 9.94 -9.56 -13.03
C HIS A 141 11.12 -9.74 -14.00
N ILE A 142 12.22 -9.02 -13.81
CA ILE A 142 13.46 -9.21 -14.58
C ILE A 142 14.39 -10.28 -13.96
N GLY A 143 13.93 -11.03 -12.96
CA GLY A 143 14.62 -12.18 -12.39
C GLY A 143 15.47 -11.89 -11.15
N ILE A 144 15.39 -10.68 -10.57
CA ILE A 144 16.12 -10.36 -9.33
C ILE A 144 15.37 -10.98 -8.13
N PRO A 145 16.06 -11.68 -7.20
CA PRO A 145 15.41 -12.27 -6.05
C PRO A 145 14.69 -11.22 -5.19
N VAL A 146 13.52 -11.58 -4.65
CA VAL A 146 12.61 -10.68 -3.91
C VAL A 146 13.33 -9.82 -2.87
N PHE A 147 14.20 -10.43 -2.06
CA PHE A 147 14.95 -9.70 -1.03
C PHE A 147 15.85 -8.62 -1.64
N PHE A 148 16.63 -8.96 -2.68
CA PHE A 148 17.49 -8.00 -3.37
C PHE A 148 16.69 -6.90 -4.05
N SER A 149 15.55 -7.24 -4.66
CA SER A 149 14.65 -6.27 -5.29
C SER A 149 14.14 -5.22 -4.29
N MET A 150 13.74 -5.64 -3.09
CA MET A 150 13.32 -4.74 -2.03
C MET A 150 14.46 -3.84 -1.53
N VAL A 151 15.65 -4.42 -1.30
CA VAL A 151 16.84 -3.66 -0.87
C VAL A 151 17.20 -2.60 -1.91
N VAL A 152 17.31 -2.99 -3.18
CA VAL A 152 17.67 -2.08 -4.28
C VAL A 152 16.62 -0.97 -4.43
N ALA A 153 15.33 -1.31 -4.38
CA ALA A 153 14.25 -0.31 -4.47
C ALA A 153 14.35 0.75 -3.35
N VAL A 154 14.60 0.32 -2.11
CA VAL A 154 14.80 1.22 -0.96
C VAL A 154 16.08 2.06 -1.11
N PHE A 155 17.16 1.50 -1.65
CA PHE A 155 18.41 2.24 -1.87
C PHE A 155 18.28 3.31 -2.96
N ILE A 156 17.70 2.97 -4.12
CA ILE A 156 17.42 3.93 -5.20
C ILE A 156 16.59 5.08 -4.64
N GLN A 157 15.58 4.73 -3.86
CA GLN A 157 14.71 5.69 -3.21
C GLN A 157 15.45 6.63 -2.25
N LEU A 158 16.28 6.08 -1.37
CA LEU A 158 17.07 6.87 -0.42
C LEU A 158 18.04 7.83 -1.14
N PHE A 159 18.62 7.37 -2.26
CA PHE A 159 19.48 8.18 -3.11
C PHE A 159 18.72 9.35 -3.74
N VAL A 160 17.54 9.09 -4.31
CA VAL A 160 16.66 10.13 -4.89
C VAL A 160 16.27 11.15 -3.82
N ASP A 161 15.78 10.70 -2.66
CA ASP A 161 15.38 11.57 -1.57
C ASP A 161 16.55 12.46 -1.11
N ASN A 162 17.75 11.90 -0.95
CA ASN A 162 18.94 12.66 -0.55
C ASN A 162 19.33 13.75 -1.58
N MET A 163 19.29 13.43 -2.87
CA MET A 163 19.58 14.40 -3.94
C MET A 163 18.57 15.56 -3.94
N TYR A 164 17.28 15.27 -3.79
CA TYR A 164 16.24 16.29 -3.70
C TYR A 164 16.34 17.12 -2.40
N CYS A 165 16.57 16.45 -1.27
CA CYS A 165 16.77 17.10 0.03
C CYS A 165 17.95 18.09 0.01
N LYS A 166 19.10 17.70 -0.57
CA LYS A 166 20.26 18.59 -0.72
C LYS A 166 19.94 19.81 -1.59
N LYS A 167 19.24 19.62 -2.72
CA LYS A 167 18.86 20.72 -3.62
C LYS A 167 17.97 21.76 -2.94
N LYS A 168 17.16 21.38 -1.94
CA LYS A 168 16.30 22.29 -1.19
C LYS A 168 17.04 23.08 -0.10
N ARG A 169 18.17 22.57 0.42
CA ARG A 169 19.02 23.29 1.40
C ARG A 169 19.92 24.34 0.74
N LEU A 170 20.16 24.21 -0.57
CA LEU A 170 20.97 25.13 -1.37
C LEU A 170 20.15 26.28 -1.99
N LYS A 171 18.83 26.31 -1.75
CA LYS A 171 17.92 27.40 -2.11
C LYS A 171 17.44 28.08 -0.83
#